data_AF-S4WX89-F1
#
_entry.id   AF-S4WX89-F1
#
_cell.length_a   1.000
_cell.length_b   1.000
_cell.length_c   1.000
_cell.angle_alpha   90.00
_cell.angle_beta   90.00
_cell.angle_gamma   90.00
#
_symmetry.space_group_name_H-M   'P 1'
#
loop_
_entity.id
_entity.type
_entity.pdbx_description
1 polymer ?
#
loop_
_entity_poly.entity_id
_entity_poly.type
_entity_poly.pdbx_seq_one_letter_code
_entity_poly.pdbx_strand_id
1 'polypeptide(L)' 'EELISRGRMLLTFICKEDEFGNPNSMDLLEMSINDLVIEGHLEEEKLDSFNVPIYAPSTEE' A
#
# COMPACT_ATOMS: atom_id res chain seq x y z
N GLU A 1 28.46 -6.32 -6.51
CA GLU A 1 28.55 -5.43 -5.34
C GLU A 1 28.73 -4.00 -5.84
N GLU A 2 27.82 -3.10 -5.46
CA GLU A 2 27.85 -1.69 -5.86
C GLU A 2 28.41 -0.78 -4.75
N LEU A 3 28.27 -1.19 -3.48
CA LEU A 3 28.80 -0.45 -2.33
C LEU A 3 30.29 -0.73 -2.11
N ILE A 4 31.07 0.34 -1.99
CA ILE A 4 32.48 0.28 -1.59
C ILE A 4 32.62 -0.07 -0.10
N SER A 5 33.82 -0.45 0.32
CA SER A 5 34.14 -0.70 1.73
C SER A 5 33.74 0.49 2.61
N ARG A 6 32.94 0.22 3.66
CA ARG A 6 32.36 1.20 4.60
C ARG A 6 31.30 2.13 4.02
N GLY A 7 30.79 1.87 2.82
CA GLY A 7 29.59 2.52 2.30
C GLY A 7 28.37 2.28 3.19
N ARG A 8 27.42 3.21 3.19
CA ARG A 8 26.16 3.12 3.94
C ARG A 8 24.99 3.40 3.01
N MET A 9 23.83 2.86 3.35
CA MET A 9 22.56 3.13 2.68
C MET A 9 21.57 3.65 3.72
N LEU A 10 20.75 4.61 3.31
CA LEU A 10 19.58 5.08 4.05
C LEU A 10 18.38 4.89 3.14
N LEU A 11 17.37 4.18 3.63
CA LEU A 11 16.14 3.90 2.91
C LEU A 11 14.95 4.44 3.69
N THR A 12 13.95 4.93 2.98
CA THR A 12 12.67 5.38 3.55
C THR A 12 11.57 4.92 2.62
N PHE A 13 10.59 4.21 3.16
CA PHE A 13 9.46 3.63 2.43
C PHE A 13 8.23 3.64 3.33
N ILE A 14 7.07 3.36 2.74
CA ILE A 14 5.80 3.21 3.46
C ILE A 14 5.88 1.90 4.26
N CYS A 15 5.58 1.95 5.56
CA CYS A 15 5.51 0.78 6.42
C CYS A 15 4.11 0.66 7.03
N LYS A 16 3.72 -0.55 7.36
CA LYS A 16 2.54 -0.82 8.17
C LYS A 16 2.88 -0.59 9.64
N GLU A 17 2.14 0.29 10.30
CA GLU A 17 2.18 0.45 11.77
C GLU A 17 1.05 -0.37 12.40
N ASP A 18 1.40 -1.30 13.29
CA ASP A 18 0.40 -2.14 13.96
C ASP A 18 -0.34 -1.41 15.10
N GLU A 19 0.22 -0.32 15.64
CA GLU A 19 -0.32 0.33 16.85
C GLU A 19 -1.39 1.38 16.58
N PHE A 20 -1.39 2.05 15.42
CA PHE A 20 -2.19 3.27 15.25
C PHE A 20 -3.48 3.12 14.44
N GLY A 21 -3.72 1.98 13.77
CA GLY A 21 -5.01 1.68 13.12
C GLY A 21 -5.52 2.76 12.13
N ASN A 22 -4.67 3.73 11.78
CA ASN A 22 -5.05 4.83 10.91
C ASN A 22 -4.99 4.33 9.47
N PRO A 23 -6.04 4.57 8.67
CA PRO A 23 -6.02 4.17 7.28
C PRO A 23 -4.90 4.93 6.55
N ASN A 24 -4.03 4.18 5.89
CA ASN A 24 -3.03 4.73 4.99
C ASN A 24 -3.69 5.17 3.67
N SER A 25 -2.90 5.80 2.77
CA SER A 25 -3.43 6.29 1.49
C SER A 25 -4.04 5.20 0.60
N MET A 26 -3.55 3.97 0.67
CA MET A 26 -4.10 2.82 -0.04
C MET A 26 -5.43 2.36 0.57
N ASP A 27 -5.54 2.35 1.90
CA ASP A 27 -6.78 1.99 2.59
C ASP A 27 -7.90 2.99 2.22
N LEU A 28 -7.59 4.30 2.19
CA LEU A 28 -8.53 5.33 1.76
C LEU A 28 -8.94 5.19 0.30
N LEU A 29 -7.99 4.82 -0.57
CA LEU A 29 -8.26 4.56 -1.97
C LEU A 29 -9.18 3.34 -2.16
N GLU A 30 -8.90 2.25 -1.46
CA GLU A 30 -9.71 1.03 -1.46
C GLU A 30 -11.14 1.32 -1.01
N MET A 31 -11.32 2.05 0.10
CA MET A 31 -12.65 2.48 0.57
C MET A 31 -13.39 3.29 -0.49
N SER A 32 -12.70 4.26 -1.11
CA SER A 32 -13.31 5.13 -2.12
C SER A 32 -13.74 4.35 -3.37
N ILE A 33 -12.97 3.35 -3.80
CA ILE A 33 -13.32 2.53 -4.97
C ILE A 33 -14.47 1.57 -4.63
N ASN A 34 -14.49 1.03 -3.40
CA ASN A 34 -15.62 0.23 -2.93
C ASN A 34 -16.94 1.03 -2.95
N ASP A 35 -16.92 2.28 -2.51
CA ASP A 35 -18.08 3.16 -2.58
C ASP A 35 -18.59 3.32 -4.03
N LEU A 36 -17.67 3.48 -5.00
CA LEU A 36 -18.04 3.57 -6.42
C LEU A 36 -18.69 2.27 -6.96
N VAL A 37 -18.29 1.11 -6.46
CA VAL A 37 -18.95 -0.17 -6.81
C VAL A 37 -20.35 -0.23 -6.20
N ILE A 38 -20.49 0.12 -4.93
CA ILE A 38 -21.78 0.12 -4.20
C ILE A 38 -22.78 1.10 -4.84
N GLU A 39 -22.32 2.27 -5.27
CA GLU A 39 -23.13 3.28 -5.96
C GLU A 39 -23.48 2.90 -7.42
N GLY A 40 -22.93 1.79 -7.93
CA GLY A 40 -23.14 1.33 -9.30
C GLY A 40 -22.41 2.15 -10.36
N HIS A 41 -21.40 2.93 -9.94
CA HIS A 41 -20.53 3.69 -10.84
C HIS A 41 -19.37 2.84 -11.40
N LEU A 42 -19.05 1.72 -10.75
CA LEU A 42 -18.02 0.78 -11.17
C LEU A 42 -18.52 -0.67 -11.10
N GLU A 43 -18.12 -1.49 -12.07
CA GLU A 43 -18.37 -2.94 -12.04
C GLU A 43 -17.45 -3.61 -11.02
N GLU A 44 -18.00 -4.52 -10.21
CA GLU A 44 -17.24 -5.27 -9.19
C GLU A 44 -16.04 -6.02 -9.79
N GLU A 45 -16.20 -6.64 -10.96
CA GLU A 45 -15.13 -7.35 -11.68
C GLU A 45 -13.90 -6.46 -11.99
N LYS A 46 -14.12 -5.14 -12.18
CA LYS A 46 -13.02 -4.20 -12.39
C LYS A 46 -12.25 -3.90 -11.11
N LEU A 47 -12.93 -3.89 -9.96
CA LEU A 47 -12.26 -3.77 -8.66
C LEU A 47 -11.48 -5.07 -8.36
N ASP A 48 -12.10 -6.23 -8.56
CA ASP A 48 -11.48 -7.54 -8.29
C ASP A 48 -10.21 -7.79 -9.12
N SER A 49 -10.18 -7.29 -10.35
CA SER A 49 -9.01 -7.40 -11.23
C SER A 49 -7.93 -6.35 -10.97
N PHE A 50 -8.22 -5.31 -10.18
CA PHE A 50 -7.30 -4.20 -9.93
C PHE A 50 -6.43 -4.45 -8.69
N ASN A 51 -5.20 -4.91 -8.94
CA ASN A 51 -4.20 -5.17 -7.89
C ASN A 51 -3.05 -4.17 -8.00
N VAL A 52 -2.87 -3.35 -6.96
CA VAL A 52 -1.79 -2.37 -6.92
C VAL A 52 -0.48 -3.06 -6.49
N PRO A 53 0.63 -2.94 -7.25
CA PRO A 53 1.89 -3.59 -6.92
C PRO A 53 2.66 -2.81 -5.86
N ILE A 54 2.03 -2.57 -4.70
CA ILE A 54 2.59 -1.89 -3.54
C ILE A 54 2.41 -2.78 -2.33
N TYR A 55 3.44 -2.85 -1.50
CA TYR A 55 3.42 -3.55 -0.23
C TYR A 55 4.01 -2.63 0.85
N ALA A 56 3.35 -2.60 2.00
CA ALA A 56 3.80 -1.86 3.17
C ALA A 56 4.28 -2.88 4.23
N PRO A 57 5.59 -3.14 4.34
CA PRO A 57 6.12 -4.08 5.32
C PRO A 57 5.90 -3.60 6.76
N SER A 58 5.77 -4.54 7.68
CA SER A 58 5.98 -4.27 9.11
C SER A 58 7.47 -4.03 9.41
N THR A 59 7.79 -3.68 10.65
CA THR A 59 9.20 -3.58 11.09
C THR A 59 9.90 -4.94 11.23
N GLU A 60 9.13 -6.03 11.37
CA GLU A 60 9.66 -7.38 11.56
C GLU A 60 9.90 -8.13 10.24
N GLU A 61 9.23 -7.71 9.17
CA GLU A 61 9.37 -8.22 7.79
C GLU A 61 10.55 -7.57 7.05
#